data_AF-A0A0F5JTY7-F1
#
_entry.id   AF-A0A0F5JTY7-F1
#
_cell.length_a   1.000
_cell.length_b   1.000
_cell.length_c   1.000
_cell.angle_alpha   90.00
_cell.angle_beta   90.00
_cell.angle_gamma   90.00
#
_symmetry.space_group_name_H-M   'P 1'
#
loop_
_entity.id
_entity.type
_entity.pdbx_description
1 polymer ?
#
loop_
_entity_poly.entity_id
_entity_poly.type
_entity_poly.pdbx_seq_one_letter_code
_entity_poly.pdbx_strand_id
1 'polypeptide(L)'
;MFPQPWVQRDGGEAIRLDDFAGTGWQLLTMDSVDAPTSAGVTVVRLGGDVHEVDNVLGRWMATHDCCAALVRPDHYVFGTAASPGEIRALLDEMYRRLR
;
A
#
# COMPACT_ATOMS: atom_id res chain seq x y z
N MET A 1 12.71 1.30 -7.72
CA MET A 1 12.34 -0.08 -7.33
C MET A 1 11.45 0.00 -6.11
N PHE A 2 10.38 -0.78 -6.05
CA PHE A 2 9.51 -0.84 -4.88
C PHE A 2 10.09 -1.83 -3.86
N PRO A 3 10.21 -1.47 -2.57
CA PRO A 3 10.76 -2.39 -1.57
C PRO A 3 9.77 -3.52 -1.28
N GLN A 4 10.29 -4.70 -0.93
CA GLN A 4 9.50 -5.79 -0.36
C GLN A 4 9.81 -5.84 1.15
N PRO A 5 9.06 -5.10 1.99
CA PRO A 5 9.28 -5.07 3.42
C PRO A 5 8.80 -6.37 4.09
N TRP A 6 9.36 -6.63 5.25
CA TRP A 6 8.79 -7.58 6.21
C TRP A 6 7.78 -6.84 7.09
N VAL A 7 6.60 -7.43 7.23
CA VAL A 7 5.50 -6.91 8.03
C VAL A 7 5.05 -7.94 9.04
N GLN A 8 4.55 -7.47 10.17
CA GLN A 8 4.17 -8.31 11.28
C GLN A 8 2.85 -7.81 11.87
N ARG A 9 1.89 -8.71 12.11
CA ARG A 9 0.73 -8.42 12.96
C ARG A 9 1.14 -8.50 14.42
N ASP A 10 0.41 -7.84 15.31
CA ASP A 10 0.69 -7.92 16.75
C ASP A 10 0.82 -9.37 17.25
N GLY A 11 1.99 -9.69 17.79
CA GLY A 11 2.33 -11.03 18.31
C GLY A 11 2.48 -12.13 17.26
N GLY A 12 2.38 -11.82 15.96
CA GLY A 12 2.54 -12.77 14.84
C GLY A 12 3.99 -12.95 14.40
N GLU A 13 4.24 -13.83 13.44
CA GLU A 13 5.55 -13.91 12.77
C GLU A 13 5.68 -12.80 11.71
N ALA A 14 6.91 -12.35 11.44
CA ALA A 14 7.18 -11.45 10.34
C ALA A 14 7.05 -12.20 9.00
N ILE A 15 6.24 -11.68 8.09
CA ILE A 15 6.04 -12.23 6.74
C ILE A 15 6.32 -11.16 5.69
N ARG A 16 6.49 -11.55 4.42
CA ARG A 16 6.67 -10.57 3.35
C ARG A 16 5.35 -9.84 3.07
N LEU A 17 5.44 -8.56 2.72
CA LEU A 17 4.26 -7.74 2.47
C LEU A 17 3.36 -8.28 1.35
N ASP A 18 3.93 -8.86 0.30
CA ASP A 18 3.17 -9.49 -0.78
C ASP A 18 2.43 -10.74 -0.30
N ASP A 19 3.08 -11.58 0.51
CA ASP A 19 2.41 -12.73 1.14
C ASP A 19 1.26 -12.28 2.06
N PHE A 20 1.41 -11.14 2.73
CA PHE A 20 0.38 -10.54 3.58
C PHE A 20 -0.81 -9.97 2.77
N ALA A 21 -0.51 -9.19 1.74
CA ALA A 21 -1.49 -8.39 1.01
C ALA A 21 -2.22 -9.18 -0.09
N GLY A 22 -1.69 -10.35 -0.46
CA GLY A 22 -2.28 -11.28 -1.41
C GLY A 22 -2.14 -10.84 -2.86
N THR A 23 -2.88 -11.48 -3.75
CA THR A 23 -2.71 -11.39 -5.22
C THR A 23 -3.54 -10.28 -5.88
N GLY A 24 -4.07 -9.34 -5.10
CA GLY A 24 -4.92 -8.25 -5.58
C GLY A 24 -4.17 -6.94 -5.81
N TRP A 25 -4.92 -5.89 -6.14
CA TRP A 25 -4.41 -4.53 -6.03
C TRP A 25 -4.21 -4.19 -4.57
N GLN A 26 -3.16 -3.43 -4.25
CA GLN A 26 -2.80 -3.14 -2.86
C GLN A 26 -2.61 -1.64 -2.69
N LEU A 27 -3.34 -1.03 -1.74
CA LEU A 27 -3.10 0.35 -1.32
C LEU A 27 -2.32 0.32 -0.02
N LEU A 28 -1.04 0.64 -0.10
CA LEU A 28 -0.15 0.73 1.06
C LEU A 28 -0.14 2.17 1.56
N THR A 29 -0.39 2.38 2.84
CA THR A 29 -0.55 3.72 3.42
C THR A 29 -0.01 3.77 4.84
N MET A 30 0.59 4.91 5.23
CA MET A 30 0.91 5.20 6.63
C MET A 30 -0.28 5.83 7.37
N ASP A 31 -1.18 6.48 6.63
CA ASP A 31 -2.32 7.19 7.19
C ASP A 31 -3.62 6.38 7.07
N SER A 32 -4.58 6.70 7.95
CA SER A 32 -5.94 6.20 7.79
C SER A 32 -6.60 6.91 6.61
N VAL A 33 -6.96 6.12 5.60
CA VAL A 33 -7.69 6.60 4.43
C VAL A 33 -9.07 6.01 4.40
N ASP A 34 -10.05 6.88 4.16
CA ASP A 34 -11.41 6.49 3.81
C ASP A 34 -11.43 6.09 2.33
N ALA A 35 -10.77 4.96 2.04
CA ALA A 35 -10.66 4.38 0.71
C ALA A 35 -11.81 3.38 0.51
N PRO A 36 -12.54 3.45 -0.61
CA PRO A 36 -13.58 2.48 -0.90
C PRO A 36 -12.96 1.08 -1.04
N THR A 37 -13.30 0.17 -0.12
CA THR A 37 -12.94 -1.27 -0.14
C THR A 37 -13.60 -2.03 -1.29
N SER A 38 -14.44 -1.38 -2.09
CA SER A 38 -15.45 -2.00 -2.95
C SER A 38 -14.95 -2.54 -4.30
N ALA A 39 -13.65 -2.83 -4.48
CA ALA A 39 -13.17 -3.34 -5.77
C ALA A 39 -11.98 -4.31 -5.78
N GLY A 40 -11.76 -5.04 -4.70
CA GLY A 40 -10.62 -5.97 -4.65
C GLY A 40 -9.28 -5.25 -4.58
N VAL A 41 -9.28 -4.02 -4.02
CA VAL A 41 -8.09 -3.36 -3.50
C VAL A 41 -7.96 -3.72 -2.03
N THR A 42 -6.87 -4.40 -1.67
CA THR A 42 -6.48 -4.63 -0.28
C THR A 42 -5.82 -3.36 0.25
N VAL A 43 -6.41 -2.73 1.25
CA VAL A 43 -5.76 -1.61 1.95
C VAL A 43 -4.89 -2.19 3.07
N VAL A 44 -3.61 -1.83 3.09
CA VAL A 44 -2.67 -2.21 4.15
C VAL A 44 -2.17 -0.93 4.80
N ARG A 45 -2.59 -0.72 6.05
CA ARG A 45 -2.13 0.42 6.84
C ARG A 45 -0.96 0.03 7.73
N LEU A 46 0.20 0.63 7.46
CA LEU A 46 1.40 0.46 8.28
C LEU A 46 1.24 1.21 9.61
N GLY A 47 1.63 0.56 10.71
CA GLY A 47 1.44 1.09 12.06
C GLY A 47 0.01 0.98 12.59
N GLY A 48 -0.92 0.44 11.80
CA GLY A 48 -2.29 0.15 12.21
C GLY A 48 -2.64 -1.33 12.10
N ASP A 49 -2.63 -1.87 10.88
CA ASP A 49 -3.03 -3.27 10.64
C ASP A 49 -1.84 -4.24 10.77
N VAL A 50 -0.65 -3.73 10.43
CA VAL A 50 0.64 -4.39 10.56
C VAL A 50 1.73 -3.39 10.91
N HIS A 51 2.77 -3.86 11.57
CA HIS A 51 4.00 -3.12 11.80
C HIS A 51 5.06 -3.54 10.79
N GLU A 52 5.73 -2.55 10.21
CA GLU A 52 6.91 -2.79 9.39
C GLU A 52 8.13 -3.04 10.29
N VAL A 53 8.92 -4.06 9.99
CA VAL A 53 10.09 -4.46 10.80
C VAL A 53 11.28 -3.52 10.59
N ASP A 54 11.63 -3.23 9.32
CA ASP A 54 12.89 -2.55 8.96
C ASP A 54 12.71 -1.08 8.55
N ASN A 55 11.47 -0.58 8.51
CA ASN A 55 11.12 0.77 8.06
C ASN A 55 11.68 1.12 6.65
N VAL A 56 11.77 0.14 5.75
CA VAL A 56 12.24 0.32 4.37
C VAL A 56 11.18 0.98 3.49
N LEU A 57 9.91 0.67 3.70
CA LEU A 57 8.78 1.25 3.00
C LEU A 57 8.53 2.69 3.47
N GLY A 58 8.60 2.95 4.79
CA GLY A 58 8.55 4.32 5.31
C GLY A 58 9.66 5.22 4.74
N ARG A 59 10.91 4.73 4.68
CA ARG A 59 12.04 5.46 4.03
C ARG A 59 11.83 5.65 2.54
N TRP A 60 11.31 4.64 1.85
CA TRP A 60 11.01 4.73 0.43
C TRP A 60 9.93 5.79 0.16
N MET A 61 8.87 5.80 0.96
CA MET A 61 7.79 6.79 0.89
C MET A 61 8.32 8.21 1.12
N ALA A 62 9.16 8.41 2.14
CA ALA A 62 9.83 9.69 2.38
C ALA A 62 10.74 10.12 1.22
N THR A 63 11.44 9.18 0.58
CA THR A 63 12.28 9.46 -0.60
C THR A 63 11.46 9.88 -1.83
N HIS A 64 10.20 9.44 -1.91
CA HIS A 64 9.30 9.75 -3.02
C HIS A 64 8.25 10.82 -2.65
N ASP A 65 8.41 11.50 -1.51
CA ASP A 65 7.50 12.52 -0.98
C ASP A 65 6.02 12.08 -1.01
N CYS A 66 5.75 10.83 -0.62
CA CYS A 66 4.40 10.25 -0.64
C CYS A 66 4.00 9.63 0.70
N CYS A 67 2.69 9.51 0.95
CA CYS A 67 2.12 8.84 2.11
C CYS A 67 1.42 7.52 1.77
N ALA A 68 1.19 7.28 0.48
CA ALA A 68 0.61 6.04 -0.02
C ALA A 68 1.16 5.62 -1.38
N ALA A 69 1.11 4.30 -1.63
CA ALA A 69 1.45 3.69 -2.90
C ALA A 69 0.38 2.68 -3.31
N LEU A 70 -0.10 2.79 -4.55
CA LEU A 70 -0.96 1.79 -5.17
C LEU A 70 -0.09 0.80 -5.93
N VAL A 71 -0.14 -0.47 -5.54
CA VAL A 71 0.64 -1.57 -6.10
C VAL A 71 -0.29 -2.52 -6.85
N ARG A 72 0.17 -2.94 -8.03
CA ARG A 72 -0.53 -3.86 -8.93
C ARG A 72 -0.38 -5.32 -8.44
N PRO A 73 -1.26 -6.24 -8.90
CA PRO A 73 -1.12 -7.67 -8.64
C PRO A 73 0.23 -8.31 -9.04
N ASP A 74 0.98 -7.69 -9.96
CA ASP A 74 2.33 -8.10 -10.38
C ASP A 74 3.44 -7.41 -9.57
N HIS A 75 3.12 -6.83 -8.41
CA HIS A 75 4.04 -6.16 -7.48
C HIS A 75 4.75 -4.91 -8.03
N TYR A 76 4.22 -4.32 -9.11
CA TYR A 76 4.68 -3.03 -9.62
C TYR A 76 3.85 -1.88 -9.04
N VAL A 77 4.53 -0.79 -8.66
CA VAL A 77 3.86 0.46 -8.27
C VAL A 77 3.15 1.04 -9.49
N PHE A 78 1.84 1.18 -9.37
CA PHE A 78 1.01 1.89 -10.34
C PHE A 78 1.18 3.40 -10.21
N GLY A 79 1.22 3.88 -8.96
CA GLY A 79 1.51 5.27 -8.64
C GLY A 79 1.57 5.50 -7.13
N THR A 80 1.92 6.73 -6.77
CA THR A 80 2.05 7.19 -5.39
C THR A 80 1.13 8.38 -5.16
N ALA A 81 0.82 8.63 -3.89
CA ALA A 81 0.02 9.77 -3.49
C ALA A 81 0.57 10.39 -2.20
N ALA A 82 0.55 11.71 -2.13
CA ALA A 82 0.98 12.51 -0.99
C ALA A 82 -0.20 13.04 -0.15
N SER A 83 -1.43 12.82 -0.59
CA SER A 83 -2.63 13.28 0.12
C SER A 83 -3.83 12.35 -0.07
N PRO A 84 -4.85 12.39 0.82
CA PRO A 84 -6.09 11.63 0.65
C PRO A 84 -6.82 11.94 -0.67
N GLY A 85 -6.72 13.17 -1.18
CA GLY A 85 -7.29 13.56 -2.47
C GLY A 85 -6.58 12.88 -3.64
N GLU A 86 -5.26 12.78 -3.59
CA GLU A 86 -4.47 12.06 -4.59
C GLU A 86 -4.70 10.55 -4.53
N ILE A 87 -4.89 9.98 -3.34
CA ILE A 87 -5.26 8.57 -3.18
C ILE A 87 -6.57 8.27 -3.90
N ARG A 88 -7.58 9.14 -3.73
CA ARG A 88 -8.87 9.04 -4.44
C ARG A 88 -8.66 9.10 -5.96
N ALA A 89 -7.90 10.08 -6.44
CA ALA A 89 -7.62 10.25 -7.87
C ALA A 89 -6.88 9.04 -8.47
N LEU A 90 -5.94 8.46 -7.72
CA LEU A 90 -5.17 7.29 -8.13
C LEU A 90 -6.04 6.03 -8.23
N LEU A 91 -6.96 5.85 -7.27
CA LEU A 91 -7.96 4.77 -7.32
C LEU A 91 -8.90 4.96 -8.52
N ASP A 92 -9.42 6.17 -8.75
CA ASP A 92 -10.27 6.47 -9.91
C ASP A 92 -9.55 6.22 -11.23
N GLU A 93 -8.26 6.54 -11.31
CA GLU A 93 -7.44 6.22 -12.47
C GLU A 93 -7.27 4.72 -12.68
N MET A 94 -6.96 3.96 -11.63
CA MET A 94 -6.91 2.50 -11.67
C MET A 94 -8.23 1.93 -12.20
N TYR A 95 -9.37 2.37 -11.67
CA TYR A 95 -10.69 1.93 -12.12
C TYR A 95 -10.94 2.17 -13.60
N ARG A 96 -10.53 3.34 -14.11
CA ARG A 96 -10.67 3.67 -15.53
C ARG A 96 -9.82 2.78 -16.42
N ARG A 97 -8.64 2.36 -15.97
CA ARG A 97 -7.73 1.51 -16.75
C ARG A 97 -8.07 0.02 -16.71
N LEU A 98 -8.92 -0.42 -15.78
CA LEU A 98 -9.42 -1.79 -15.68
C LEU A 98 -10.70 -2.05 -16.48
N ARG A 99 -11.31 -1.00 -17.07
CA ARG A 99 -12.46 -1.09 -17.99
C ARG A 99 -11.99 -1.16 -19.44
#